data_AF-A0A191ZJP0-F1
#
_entry.id   AF-A0A191ZJP0-F1
#
_cell.length_a   1.000
_cell.length_b   1.000
_cell.length_c   1.000
_cell.angle_alpha   90.00
_cell.angle_beta   90.00
_cell.angle_gamma   90.00
#
_symmetry.space_group_name_H-M   'P 1'
#
loop_
_entity.id
_entity.type
_entity.pdbx_description
1 polymer ?
#
loop_
_entity_poly.entity_id
_entity_poly.type
_entity_poly.pdbx_seq_one_letter_code
_entity_poly.pdbx_strand_id
1 'polypeptide(L)'
;MKNVQKLTSALAVAALIAGIGVANAADKAEYEKARSTAMAEVKKLEKEGIAPWNPKAKSPILEHADKLAEKGDYAGAIKYADYIASLQPLAEREWKSQPNPGPYKP
;
A
#
# COMPACT_ATOMS: atom_id res chain seq x y z
N MET A 1 17.98 44.49 -41.13
CA MET A 1 17.46 43.14 -41.47
C MET A 1 18.35 42.14 -40.74
N LYS A 2 17.95 41.25 -39.83
CA LYS A 2 16.65 40.69 -39.44
C LYS A 2 16.73 40.31 -37.96
N ASN A 3 15.63 40.53 -37.26
CA ASN A 3 15.35 40.02 -35.92
C ASN A 3 15.31 38.48 -35.96
N VAL A 4 16.04 37.81 -35.06
CA VAL A 4 15.85 36.38 -34.75
C VAL A 4 15.63 36.31 -33.24
N GLN A 5 14.38 36.54 -32.84
CA GLN A 5 13.47 35.50 -32.35
C GLN A 5 13.85 34.99 -30.96
N LYS A 6 13.40 35.76 -29.95
CA LYS A 6 13.05 35.28 -28.61
C LYS A 6 11.88 34.29 -28.77
N LEU A 7 12.09 32.98 -28.82
CA LEU A 7 10.97 32.02 -28.93
C LEU A 7 11.38 30.56 -28.63
N THR A 8 11.94 30.26 -27.46
CA THR A 8 12.25 28.84 -27.11
C THR A 8 12.11 28.47 -25.63
N SER A 9 11.25 29.13 -24.85
CA SER A 9 11.06 28.76 -23.43
C SER A 9 9.65 28.31 -23.02
N ALA A 10 8.69 28.20 -23.95
CA ALA A 10 7.30 27.92 -23.58
C ALA A 10 6.85 26.44 -23.72
N LEU A 11 7.65 25.56 -24.35
CA LEU A 11 7.22 24.18 -24.68
C LEU A 11 7.68 23.09 -23.71
N ALA A 12 8.57 23.37 -22.76
CA ALA A 12 9.04 22.37 -21.80
C ALA A 12 8.05 22.09 -20.66
N VAL A 13 7.06 22.97 -20.43
CA VAL A 13 6.13 22.85 -19.28
C VAL A 13 5.01 21.83 -19.55
N ALA A 14 4.57 21.67 -20.80
CA ALA A 14 3.47 20.76 -21.14
C ALA A 14 3.85 19.27 -20.97
N ALA A 15 5.10 18.89 -21.25
CA ALA A 15 5.58 17.53 -21.06
C ALA A 15 5.71 17.14 -19.58
N LEU A 16 6.07 18.11 -18.71
CA LEU A 16 6.17 17.88 -17.27
C LEU A 16 4.79 17.58 -16.66
N ILE A 17 3.74 18.31 -17.08
CA ILE A 17 2.38 18.13 -16.56
C ILE A 17 1.78 16.79 -17.00
N ALA A 18 2.04 16.36 -18.24
CA ALA A 18 1.60 15.06 -18.74
C ALA A 18 2.30 13.89 -18.01
N GLY A 19 3.60 14.02 -17.70
CA GLY A 19 4.35 12.98 -16.98
C GLY A 19 3.92 12.79 -15.53
N ILE A 20 3.57 13.88 -14.83
CA ILE A 20 3.13 13.83 -13.42
C ILE A 20 1.79 13.10 -13.25
N GLY A 21 0.87 13.26 -14.22
CA GLY A 21 -0.44 12.58 -14.19
C GLY A 21 -0.35 11.06 -14.38
N VAL A 22 0.60 10.59 -15.21
CA VAL A 22 0.81 9.16 -15.47
C VAL A 22 1.52 8.47 -14.31
N ALA A 23 2.51 9.13 -13.68
CA ALA A 23 3.19 8.62 -12.50
C ALA A 23 2.22 8.37 -11.33
N ASN A 24 1.37 9.37 -11.00
CA ASN A 24 0.38 9.22 -9.93
C ASN A 24 -0.64 8.08 -10.17
N ALA A 25 -0.99 7.79 -11.43
CA ALA A 25 -1.91 6.71 -11.75
C ALA A 25 -1.25 5.32 -11.59
N ALA A 26 0.01 5.19 -11.99
CA ALA A 26 0.78 3.95 -11.81
C ALA A 26 1.03 3.66 -10.33
N ASP A 27 1.47 4.66 -9.57
CA ASP A 27 1.75 4.55 -8.14
C ASP A 27 0.48 4.21 -7.33
N LYS A 28 -0.67 4.77 -7.73
CA LYS A 28 -1.97 4.40 -7.16
C LYS A 28 -2.34 2.95 -7.45
N ALA A 29 -2.11 2.46 -8.68
CA ALA A 29 -2.39 1.08 -9.03
C ALA A 29 -1.49 0.10 -8.27
N GLU A 30 -0.22 0.46 -8.06
CA GLU A 30 0.70 -0.30 -7.21
C GLU A 30 0.25 -0.34 -5.75
N TYR A 31 -0.20 0.79 -5.21
CA TYR A 31 -0.79 0.85 -3.88
C TYR A 31 -2.01 -0.07 -3.74
N GLU A 32 -2.98 0.01 -4.65
CA GLU A 32 -4.17 -0.85 -4.62
C GLU A 32 -3.82 -2.34 -4.70
N LYS A 33 -2.79 -2.69 -5.50
CA LYS A 33 -2.27 -4.06 -5.57
C LYS A 33 -1.67 -4.50 -4.23
N ALA A 34 -0.81 -3.70 -3.62
CA ALA A 34 -0.20 -3.99 -2.32
C ALA A 34 -1.26 -4.16 -1.22
N ARG A 35 -2.24 -3.25 -1.20
CA ARG A 35 -3.39 -3.29 -0.28
C ARG A 35 -4.22 -4.56 -0.45
N SER A 36 -4.51 -4.95 -1.70
CA SER A 36 -5.23 -6.18 -2.01
C SER A 36 -4.48 -7.42 -1.53
N THR A 37 -3.16 -7.49 -1.78
CA THR A 37 -2.30 -8.58 -1.31
C THR A 37 -2.29 -8.66 0.22
N ALA A 38 -2.10 -7.54 0.93
CA ALA A 38 -2.13 -7.50 2.38
C ALA A 38 -3.47 -8.02 2.94
N MET A 39 -4.58 -7.62 2.33
CA MET A 39 -5.92 -8.09 2.72
C MET A 39 -6.16 -9.57 2.40
N ALA A 40 -5.59 -10.09 1.31
CA ALA A 40 -5.68 -11.50 0.97
C ALA A 40 -4.96 -12.38 2.01
N GLU A 41 -3.75 -11.99 2.43
CA GLU A 41 -3.00 -12.71 3.48
C GLU A 41 -3.74 -12.70 4.82
N VAL A 42 -4.32 -11.55 5.20
CA VAL A 42 -5.16 -11.48 6.40
C VAL A 42 -6.35 -12.42 6.31
N LYS A 43 -7.11 -12.36 5.19
CA LYS A 43 -8.29 -13.23 5.00
C LYS A 43 -7.93 -14.71 4.97
N LYS A 44 -6.74 -15.07 4.49
CA LYS A 44 -6.24 -16.43 4.48
C LYS A 44 -6.10 -16.95 5.92
N LEU A 45 -5.46 -16.19 6.81
CA LEU A 45 -5.34 -16.57 8.22
C LEU A 45 -6.68 -16.57 8.96
N GLU A 46 -7.53 -15.56 8.72
CA GLU A 46 -8.88 -15.51 9.30
C GLU A 46 -9.71 -16.77 8.92
N LYS A 47 -9.56 -17.28 7.70
CA LYS A 47 -10.21 -18.53 7.25
C LYS A 47 -9.66 -19.80 7.92
N GLU A 48 -8.38 -19.79 8.28
CA GLU A 48 -7.76 -20.89 9.04
C GLU A 48 -8.13 -20.87 10.53
N GLY A 49 -8.95 -19.90 10.96
CA GLY A 49 -9.28 -19.67 12.37
C GLY A 49 -8.11 -19.08 13.17
N ILE A 50 -7.04 -18.65 12.49
CA ILE A 50 -5.88 -18.01 13.08
C ILE A 50 -6.20 -16.54 13.28
N ALA A 51 -6.04 -16.04 14.51
CA ALA A 51 -6.13 -14.62 14.74
C ALA A 51 -4.96 -13.91 14.03
N PRO A 52 -5.21 -13.04 13.03
CA PRO A 52 -4.15 -12.26 12.42
C PRO A 52 -3.51 -11.36 13.48
N TRP A 53 -2.21 -11.04 13.33
CA TRP A 53 -1.34 -10.50 14.40
C TRP A 53 -1.97 -9.36 15.21
N ASN A 54 -2.81 -8.51 14.59
CA ASN A 54 -3.60 -7.54 15.34
C ASN A 54 -4.88 -7.11 14.58
N PRO A 55 -6.06 -7.69 14.88
CA PRO A 55 -7.33 -7.31 14.25
C PRO A 55 -7.71 -5.86 14.56
N LYS A 56 -7.31 -5.35 15.73
CA LYS A 56 -7.60 -3.98 16.20
C LYS A 56 -6.66 -2.94 15.60
N ALA A 57 -5.43 -3.32 15.21
CA ALA A 57 -4.48 -2.42 14.56
C ALA A 57 -4.51 -2.51 13.02
N LYS A 58 -5.04 -3.59 12.43
CA LYS A 58 -5.21 -3.71 10.96
C LYS A 58 -5.94 -2.49 10.38
N SER A 59 -7.10 -2.14 10.93
CA SER A 59 -7.92 -1.05 10.40
C SER A 59 -7.22 0.32 10.52
N PRO A 60 -6.65 0.73 11.67
CA PRO A 60 -5.88 1.97 11.76
C PRO A 60 -4.66 2.03 10.83
N ILE A 61 -3.95 0.92 10.61
CA ILE A 61 -2.77 0.89 9.73
C ILE A 61 -3.17 1.01 8.26
N LEU A 62 -4.24 0.32 7.84
CA LEU A 62 -4.79 0.47 6.48
C LEU A 62 -5.36 1.86 6.26
N GLU A 63 -6.08 2.41 7.23
CA GLU A 63 -6.62 3.78 7.15
C GLU A 63 -5.49 4.81 7.05
N HIS A 64 -4.39 4.60 7.76
CA HIS A 64 -3.20 5.44 7.62
C HIS A 64 -2.57 5.33 6.23
N ALA A 65 -2.47 4.12 5.68
CA ALA A 65 -2.01 3.90 4.31
C ALA A 65 -2.93 4.58 3.27
N ASP A 66 -4.25 4.44 3.43
CA ASP A 66 -5.26 5.08 2.57
C ASP A 66 -5.09 6.62 2.63
N LYS A 67 -4.91 7.20 3.83
CA LYS A 67 -4.63 8.64 4.02
C LYS A 67 -3.33 9.12 3.40
N LEU A 68 -2.31 8.27 3.30
CA LEU A 68 -1.05 8.61 2.60
C LEU A 68 -1.27 8.61 1.09
N ALA A 69 -1.95 7.59 0.56
CA ALA A 69 -2.31 7.50 -0.85
C ALA A 69 -3.21 8.67 -1.30
N GLU A 70 -4.16 9.10 -0.47
CA GLU A 70 -5.00 10.30 -0.72
C GLU A 70 -4.19 11.59 -0.84
N LYS A 71 -3.05 11.66 -0.15
CA LYS A 71 -2.10 12.79 -0.21
C LYS A 71 -1.09 12.66 -1.36
N GLY A 72 -1.17 11.59 -2.15
CA GLY A 72 -0.20 11.26 -3.20
C GLY A 72 1.10 10.62 -2.69
N ASP A 73 1.19 10.29 -1.40
CA ASP A 73 2.32 9.55 -0.83
C ASP A 73 2.08 8.04 -0.97
N TYR A 74 2.21 7.56 -2.20
CA TYR A 74 2.03 6.15 -2.52
C TYR A 74 3.16 5.26 -1.99
N ALA A 75 4.39 5.77 -1.94
CA ALA A 75 5.52 5.02 -1.37
C ALA A 75 5.31 4.74 0.12
N GLY A 76 4.85 5.74 0.88
CA GLY A 76 4.44 5.57 2.27
C GLY A 76 3.25 4.61 2.40
N ALA A 77 2.22 4.77 1.56
CA ALA A 77 1.04 3.92 1.58
C ALA A 77 1.38 2.43 1.31
N ILE A 78 2.20 2.15 0.29
CA ILE A 78 2.69 0.81 -0.06
C ILE A 78 3.48 0.21 1.11
N LYS A 79 4.38 0.98 1.73
CA LYS A 79 5.16 0.51 2.89
C LYS A 79 4.27 0.01 4.02
N TYR A 80 3.16 0.68 4.32
CA TYR A 80 2.23 0.24 5.36
C TYR A 80 1.39 -0.98 4.93
N ALA A 81 1.00 -1.07 3.66
CA ALA A 81 0.33 -2.26 3.13
C ALA A 81 1.24 -3.50 3.22
N ASP A 82 2.49 -3.37 2.77
CA ASP A 82 3.50 -4.44 2.85
C ASP A 82 3.84 -4.81 4.29
N TYR A 83 3.88 -3.82 5.19
CA TYR A 83 4.05 -4.08 6.63
C TYR A 83 2.94 -4.99 7.16
N ILE A 84 1.67 -4.73 6.83
CA ILE A 84 0.56 -5.60 7.24
C ILE A 84 0.72 -7.02 6.69
N ALA A 85 1.10 -7.16 5.43
CA ALA A 85 1.36 -8.48 4.83
C ALA A 85 2.48 -9.22 5.58
N SER A 86 3.57 -8.52 5.92
CA SER A 86 4.71 -9.09 6.64
C SER A 86 4.39 -9.60 8.05
N LEU A 87 3.33 -9.07 8.68
CA LEU A 87 2.89 -9.51 10.01
C LEU A 87 2.12 -10.85 9.97
N GLN A 88 1.58 -11.24 8.82
CA GLN A 88 0.75 -12.45 8.72
C GLN A 88 1.57 -13.74 8.94
N PRO A 89 2.75 -13.95 8.32
CA PRO A 89 3.59 -15.11 8.62
C PRO A 89 4.03 -15.19 10.09
N LEU A 90 4.22 -14.04 10.75
CA LEU A 90 4.50 -13.98 12.18
C LEU A 90 3.29 -14.48 12.99
N ALA A 91 2.09 -13.99 12.68
CA ALA A 91 0.86 -14.46 13.33
C ALA A 91 0.67 -15.97 13.19
N GLU A 92 0.86 -16.50 11.98
CA GLU A 92 0.76 -17.92 11.70
C GLU A 92 1.75 -18.74 12.54
N ARG A 93 3.01 -18.31 12.59
CA ARG A 93 4.07 -18.97 13.36
C ARG A 93 3.78 -18.95 14.86
N GLU A 94 3.46 -17.78 15.40
CA GLU A 94 3.15 -17.64 16.83
C GLU A 94 1.92 -18.48 17.20
N TRP A 95 0.86 -18.47 16.39
CA TRP A 95 -0.33 -19.30 16.61
C TRP A 95 -0.02 -20.81 16.60
N LYS A 96 0.74 -21.28 15.60
CA LYS A 96 1.12 -22.71 15.49
C LYS A 96 2.09 -23.16 16.58
N SER A 97 2.89 -22.25 17.14
CA SER A 97 3.86 -22.55 18.20
C SER A 97 3.22 -22.73 19.58
N GLN A 98 1.97 -22.30 19.77
CA GLN A 98 1.30 -22.41 21.06
C GLN A 98 0.95 -23.87 21.38
N PRO A 99 1.41 -24.42 22.52
CA PRO A 99 1.16 -25.83 22.90
C PRO A 99 -0.33 -26.10 23.16
N ASN A 100 -1.10 -25.06 23.46
CA ASN A 100 -2.56 -25.09 23.57
C ASN A 100 -3.06 -23.66 23.23
N PRO A 101 -3.52 -23.38 21.99
CA PRO A 101 -3.86 -22.01 21.53
C PRO A 101 -5.12 -21.41 22.21
N GLY A 102 -5.49 -21.90 23.40
CA GLY A 102 -6.72 -21.56 24.09
C GLY A 102 -7.96 -22.16 23.43
N PRO A 103 -9.17 -21.93 23.99
CA PRO A 103 -10.43 -22.53 23.54
C PRO A 103 -10.91 -22.04 22.15
N TYR A 104 -10.05 -21.36 21.40
CA TYR A 104 -10.32 -20.75 20.09
C TYR A 104 -9.71 -21.53 18.92
N LYS A 105 -9.27 -22.78 19.16
CA LYS A 105 -9.10 -23.74 18.06
C LYS A 105 -10.50 -24.17 17.64
N PRO A 106 -10.97 -23.89 16.41
CA PRO A 106 -12.26 -24.39 15.94
C PRO A 106 -12.29 -25.93 15.93
#